data_AF-A0A0U3NL23-F1
#
_entry.id   AF-A0A0U3NL23-F1
#
_cell.length_a   1.000
_cell.length_b   1.000
_cell.length_c   1.000
_cell.angle_alpha   90.00
_cell.angle_beta   90.00
_cell.angle_gamma   90.00
#
_symmetry.space_group_name_H-M   'P 1'
#
loop_
_entity.id
_entity.type
_entity.pdbx_description
1 polymer ?
#
loop_
_entity_poly.entity_id
_entity_poly.type
_entity_poly.pdbx_seq_one_letter_code
_entity_poly.pdbx_strand_id
1 'polypeptide(L)'
;MGDGHTSGSLGAGDVVNNGTLVFNRSDDVTFAGDISGTGTLEQAGSGTLVITGRVDLSGATIISSGTLQIGDGGTSGEVTGAIVNNGQLIFNRSDSYTVSSTVSGSGSIDFTGGGQAQFEGSFAGSTSVIDAQLVLDGTGLTGTQVSVGGGAGQTGILGGNGTIASLPSCPGHCCAGQFHRHHQRGRAGVLRGRLRL
;
A
#
# COMPACT_ATOMS: atom_id res chain seq x y z
N MET A 1 -21.08 7.29 -13.13
CA MET A 1 -21.89 6.93 -11.95
C MET A 1 -21.70 7.99 -10.89
N GLY A 2 -22.78 8.66 -10.50
CA GLY A 2 -22.74 9.80 -9.57
C GLY A 2 -22.39 11.13 -10.22
N ASP A 3 -22.80 12.21 -9.58
CA ASP A 3 -22.63 13.63 -9.92
C ASP A 3 -21.83 14.39 -8.86
N GLY A 4 -21.06 13.68 -8.01
CA GLY A 4 -20.34 14.24 -6.87
C GLY A 4 -21.12 14.20 -5.56
N HIS A 5 -22.31 13.61 -5.55
CA HIS A 5 -23.12 13.31 -4.37
C HIS A 5 -23.19 11.79 -4.12
N THR A 6 -24.16 11.32 -3.32
CA THR A 6 -24.27 9.92 -2.87
C THR A 6 -25.26 9.08 -3.71
N SER A 7 -25.52 9.47 -4.96
CA SER A 7 -26.51 8.83 -5.82
C SER A 7 -25.90 8.16 -7.05
N GLY A 8 -26.62 7.19 -7.63
CA GLY A 8 -26.19 6.37 -8.78
C GLY A 8 -25.82 4.94 -8.38
N SER A 9 -26.04 3.96 -9.27
CA SER A 9 -25.66 2.56 -9.06
C SER A 9 -25.49 1.88 -10.42
N LEU A 10 -24.54 0.97 -10.54
CA LEU A 10 -24.38 0.08 -11.70
C LEU A 10 -25.13 -1.25 -11.52
N GLY A 11 -25.73 -1.48 -10.34
CA GLY A 11 -26.29 -2.78 -9.96
C GLY A 11 -25.21 -3.78 -9.54
N ALA A 12 -25.62 -5.04 -9.40
CA ALA A 12 -24.72 -6.16 -9.16
C ALA A 12 -24.53 -6.91 -10.49
N GLY A 13 -23.32 -6.91 -11.03
CA GLY A 13 -22.98 -7.61 -12.26
C GLY A 13 -21.70 -7.07 -12.89
N ASP A 14 -21.16 -7.86 -13.81
CA ASP A 14 -19.95 -7.50 -14.53
C ASP A 14 -20.21 -6.39 -15.54
N VAL A 15 -19.20 -5.58 -15.80
CA VAL A 15 -19.24 -4.44 -16.71
C VAL A 15 -18.21 -4.64 -17.82
N VAL A 16 -18.68 -4.70 -19.06
CA VAL A 16 -17.81 -4.55 -20.23
C VAL A 16 -17.71 -3.06 -20.56
N ASN A 17 -16.60 -2.45 -20.19
CA ASN A 17 -16.30 -1.04 -20.41
C ASN A 17 -15.40 -0.84 -21.63
N ASN A 18 -15.96 -0.29 -22.71
CA ASN A 18 -15.22 0.14 -23.90
C ASN A 18 -15.16 1.68 -24.05
N GLY A 19 -15.57 2.41 -23.00
CA GLY A 19 -15.56 3.87 -22.96
C GLY A 19 -14.89 4.37 -21.69
N THR A 20 -15.42 5.42 -21.08
CA THR A 20 -14.96 5.88 -19.75
C THR A 20 -16.02 5.55 -18.71
N LEU A 21 -15.66 4.71 -17.74
CA LEU A 21 -16.48 4.43 -16.58
C LEU A 21 -16.01 5.30 -15.41
N VAL A 22 -16.77 6.34 -15.10
CA VAL A 22 -16.44 7.27 -14.00
C VAL A 22 -17.26 6.91 -12.77
N PHE A 23 -16.61 6.77 -11.61
CA PHE A 23 -17.23 6.84 -10.30
C PHE A 23 -16.98 8.24 -9.74
N ASN A 24 -18.03 9.04 -9.63
CA ASN A 24 -17.98 10.38 -9.07
C ASN A 24 -18.96 10.45 -7.89
N ARG A 25 -18.57 9.82 -6.79
CA ARG A 25 -19.37 9.72 -5.56
C ARG A 25 -18.60 10.25 -4.36
N SER A 26 -19.32 10.92 -3.46
CA SER A 26 -18.74 11.51 -2.26
C SER A 26 -18.64 10.52 -1.08
N ASP A 27 -19.37 9.41 -1.16
CA ASP A 27 -19.42 8.34 -0.17
C ASP A 27 -18.70 7.09 -0.65
N ASP A 28 -18.59 6.11 0.25
CA ASP A 28 -17.93 4.85 -0.04
C ASP A 28 -18.85 3.91 -0.82
N VAL A 29 -18.34 3.34 -1.90
CA VAL A 29 -19.05 2.38 -2.74
C VAL A 29 -18.18 1.17 -2.99
N THR A 30 -18.75 -0.01 -2.73
CA THR A 30 -18.15 -1.28 -3.14
C THR A 30 -18.72 -1.74 -4.47
N PHE A 31 -17.83 -2.02 -5.42
CA PHE A 31 -18.16 -2.67 -6.69
C PHE A 31 -17.51 -4.06 -6.74
N ALA A 32 -18.36 -5.08 -6.73
CA ALA A 32 -17.95 -6.48 -6.66
C ALA A 32 -17.93 -7.20 -8.01
N GLY A 33 -18.49 -6.61 -9.06
CA GLY A 33 -18.46 -7.17 -10.41
C GLY A 33 -17.09 -7.02 -11.05
N ASP A 34 -16.82 -7.85 -12.06
CA ASP A 34 -15.63 -7.70 -12.87
C ASP A 34 -15.82 -6.54 -13.88
N ILE A 35 -14.76 -5.77 -14.12
CA ILE A 35 -14.74 -4.72 -15.14
C ILE A 35 -13.74 -5.15 -16.21
N SER A 36 -14.21 -5.36 -17.44
CA SER A 36 -13.37 -5.79 -18.57
C SER A 36 -13.51 -4.87 -19.76
N GLY A 37 -12.58 -4.93 -20.71
CA GLY A 37 -12.71 -4.25 -22.01
C GLY A 37 -11.57 -3.27 -22.31
N THR A 38 -11.81 -2.37 -23.27
CA THR A 38 -10.76 -1.47 -23.77
C THR A 38 -10.80 -0.06 -23.17
N GLY A 39 -11.77 0.20 -22.30
CA GLY A 39 -12.04 1.50 -21.74
C GLY A 39 -11.13 1.91 -20.58
N THR A 40 -11.47 3.04 -19.97
CA THR A 40 -10.82 3.62 -18.79
C THR A 40 -11.77 3.55 -17.60
N LEU A 41 -11.24 3.22 -16.42
CA LEU A 41 -11.93 3.39 -15.14
C LEU A 41 -11.42 4.66 -14.47
N GLU A 42 -12.30 5.52 -13.99
CA GLU A 42 -11.93 6.74 -13.27
C GLU A 42 -12.64 6.83 -11.91
N GLN A 43 -11.86 6.96 -10.84
CA GLN A 43 -12.35 7.45 -9.55
C GLN A 43 -12.13 8.96 -9.50
N ALA A 44 -13.23 9.72 -9.56
CA ALA A 44 -13.26 11.18 -9.59
C ALA A 44 -13.90 11.81 -8.35
N GLY A 45 -14.65 11.01 -7.57
CA GLY A 45 -15.35 11.49 -6.39
C GLY A 45 -14.44 11.63 -5.17
N SER A 46 -14.92 12.30 -4.12
CA SER A 46 -14.18 12.46 -2.87
C SER A 46 -14.26 11.24 -1.94
N GLY A 47 -15.16 10.29 -2.22
CA GLY A 47 -15.34 9.08 -1.42
C GLY A 47 -14.39 7.95 -1.81
N THR A 48 -14.65 6.76 -1.28
CA THR A 48 -13.87 5.55 -1.57
C THR A 48 -14.57 4.66 -2.58
N LEU A 49 -13.89 4.29 -3.66
CA LEU A 49 -14.30 3.19 -4.52
C LEU A 49 -13.57 1.93 -4.06
N VAL A 50 -14.31 0.97 -3.51
CA VAL A 50 -13.78 -0.34 -3.12
C VAL A 50 -14.04 -1.33 -4.25
N ILE A 51 -12.99 -1.90 -4.82
CA ILE A 51 -13.05 -2.93 -5.85
C ILE A 51 -12.77 -4.28 -5.21
N THR A 52 -13.75 -5.18 -5.23
CA THR A 52 -13.57 -6.58 -4.79
C THR A 52 -13.61 -7.57 -5.95
N GLY A 53 -14.09 -7.17 -7.13
CA GLY A 53 -13.95 -7.91 -8.39
C GLY A 53 -12.60 -7.67 -9.08
N ARG A 54 -12.44 -8.16 -10.30
CA ARG A 54 -11.26 -7.93 -11.15
C ARG A 54 -11.51 -6.79 -12.13
N VAL A 55 -10.57 -5.85 -12.23
CA VAL A 55 -10.53 -4.81 -13.27
C VAL A 55 -9.43 -5.19 -14.26
N ASP A 56 -9.84 -5.52 -15.48
CA ASP A 56 -9.00 -5.91 -16.59
C ASP A 56 -9.28 -5.04 -17.82
N LEU A 57 -8.65 -3.87 -17.81
CA LEU A 57 -8.80 -2.85 -18.84
C LEU A 57 -7.50 -2.68 -19.61
N SER A 58 -7.60 -2.57 -20.94
CA SER A 58 -6.42 -2.14 -21.73
C SER A 58 -6.17 -0.64 -21.60
N GLY A 59 -7.20 0.15 -21.27
CA GLY A 59 -7.06 1.55 -20.88
C GLY A 59 -6.59 1.68 -19.43
N ALA A 60 -6.27 2.91 -19.01
CA ALA A 60 -5.77 3.15 -17.66
C ALA A 60 -6.90 3.10 -16.61
N THR A 61 -6.53 2.81 -15.37
CA THR A 61 -7.32 3.16 -14.19
C THR A 61 -6.81 4.49 -13.63
N ILE A 62 -7.66 5.48 -13.46
CA ILE A 62 -7.30 6.84 -13.07
C ILE A 62 -7.95 7.17 -11.73
N ILE A 63 -7.16 7.67 -10.78
CA ILE A 63 -7.61 8.21 -9.51
C ILE A 63 -7.39 9.72 -9.59
N SER A 64 -8.42 10.46 -9.97
CA SER A 64 -8.40 11.92 -10.09
C SER A 64 -8.59 12.59 -8.73
N SER A 65 -9.34 11.97 -7.81
CA SER A 65 -9.60 12.44 -6.44
C SER A 65 -10.01 11.27 -5.54
N GLY A 66 -10.13 11.51 -4.23
CA GLY A 66 -10.60 10.52 -3.27
C GLY A 66 -9.72 9.29 -3.19
N THR A 67 -10.37 8.13 -2.98
CA THR A 67 -9.68 6.87 -2.72
C THR A 67 -10.16 5.76 -3.65
N LEU A 68 -9.22 5.01 -4.22
CA LEU A 68 -9.45 3.70 -4.81
C LEU A 68 -8.87 2.64 -3.89
N GLN A 69 -9.70 1.74 -3.39
CA GLN A 69 -9.29 0.62 -2.54
C GLN A 69 -9.46 -0.70 -3.29
N ILE A 70 -8.40 -1.49 -3.34
CA ILE A 70 -8.38 -2.83 -3.94
C ILE A 70 -8.45 -3.85 -2.82
N GLY A 71 -9.52 -4.65 -2.83
CA GLY A 71 -9.88 -5.56 -1.74
C GLY A 71 -10.58 -4.87 -0.57
N ASP A 72 -11.18 -5.65 0.31
CA ASP A 72 -11.94 -5.23 1.50
C ASP A 72 -11.43 -5.91 2.79
N GLY A 73 -10.18 -6.38 2.78
CA GLY A 73 -9.58 -7.21 3.82
C GLY A 73 -9.68 -8.72 3.53
N GLY A 74 -10.45 -9.11 2.51
CA GLY A 74 -10.45 -10.47 1.97
C GLY A 74 -9.27 -10.76 1.04
N THR A 75 -9.43 -11.79 0.20
CA THR A 75 -8.43 -12.26 -0.78
C THR A 75 -8.83 -11.92 -2.22
N SER A 76 -9.75 -10.98 -2.40
CA SER A 76 -10.33 -10.58 -3.68
C SER A 76 -9.99 -9.12 -4.00
N GLY A 77 -10.25 -8.70 -5.24
CA GLY A 77 -9.91 -7.37 -5.74
C GLY A 77 -8.60 -7.39 -6.54
N GLU A 78 -8.67 -7.21 -7.85
CA GLU A 78 -7.49 -7.16 -8.72
C GLU A 78 -7.64 -5.99 -9.69
N VAL A 79 -6.55 -5.28 -9.98
CA VAL A 79 -6.50 -4.27 -11.04
C VAL A 79 -5.25 -4.49 -11.87
N THR A 80 -5.44 -4.83 -13.14
CA THR A 80 -4.36 -4.93 -14.13
C THR A 80 -4.26 -3.64 -14.96
N GLY A 81 -3.15 -3.48 -15.67
CA GLY A 81 -2.92 -2.32 -16.53
C GLY A 81 -2.31 -1.13 -15.79
N ALA A 82 -2.27 0.03 -16.46
CA ALA A 82 -1.66 1.24 -15.90
C ALA A 82 -2.60 1.91 -14.89
N ILE A 83 -2.04 2.36 -13.76
CA ILE A 83 -2.74 3.15 -12.75
C ILE A 83 -2.15 4.56 -12.71
N VAL A 84 -2.98 5.59 -12.86
CA VAL A 84 -2.62 6.99 -12.67
C VAL A 84 -3.20 7.46 -11.34
N ASN A 85 -2.36 7.56 -10.31
CA ASN A 85 -2.78 7.87 -8.94
C ASN A 85 -2.48 9.32 -8.54
N ASN A 86 -3.50 10.17 -8.52
CA ASN A 86 -3.42 11.55 -8.01
C ASN A 86 -4.19 11.75 -6.69
N GLY A 87 -4.78 10.68 -6.14
CA GLY A 87 -5.48 10.67 -4.85
C GLY A 87 -4.81 9.69 -3.89
N GLN A 88 -5.60 8.74 -3.36
CA GLN A 88 -5.10 7.63 -2.55
C GLN A 88 -5.42 6.30 -3.21
N LEU A 89 -4.42 5.42 -3.28
CA LEU A 89 -4.58 4.02 -3.66
C LEU A 89 -4.34 3.15 -2.42
N ILE A 90 -5.31 2.33 -2.05
CA ILE A 90 -5.19 1.41 -0.92
C ILE A 90 -5.21 -0.02 -1.45
N PHE A 91 -4.28 -0.84 -1.03
CA PHE A 91 -4.39 -2.30 -1.15
C PHE A 91 -4.74 -2.88 0.22
N ASN A 92 -5.96 -3.39 0.35
CA ASN A 92 -6.49 -3.99 1.58
C ASN A 92 -6.81 -5.46 1.33
N ARG A 93 -5.77 -6.30 1.34
CA ARG A 93 -5.85 -7.73 1.05
C ARG A 93 -5.10 -8.54 2.10
N SER A 94 -5.64 -9.69 2.48
CA SER A 94 -5.09 -10.57 3.51
C SER A 94 -4.23 -11.72 2.97
N ASP A 95 -4.17 -11.90 1.65
CA ASP A 95 -3.37 -12.93 1.00
C ASP A 95 -2.04 -12.40 0.42
N SER A 96 -1.32 -13.27 -0.27
CA SER A 96 -0.14 -12.90 -1.05
C SER A 96 -0.55 -12.51 -2.46
N TYR A 97 -0.14 -11.32 -2.91
CA TYR A 97 -0.48 -10.81 -4.24
C TYR A 97 0.65 -9.98 -4.84
N THR A 98 0.71 -9.95 -6.16
CA THR A 98 1.68 -9.16 -6.92
C THR A 98 1.01 -7.94 -7.53
N VAL A 99 1.61 -6.78 -7.34
CA VAL A 99 1.23 -5.53 -7.99
C VAL A 99 2.15 -5.32 -9.18
N SER A 100 1.76 -5.92 -10.32
CA SER A 100 2.48 -5.79 -11.60
C SER A 100 2.07 -4.54 -12.40
N SER A 101 1.06 -3.81 -11.92
CA SER A 101 0.55 -2.59 -12.55
C SER A 101 1.55 -1.43 -12.44
N THR A 102 1.81 -0.73 -13.54
CA THR A 102 2.59 0.52 -13.50
C THR A 102 1.77 1.60 -12.79
N VAL A 103 2.23 2.06 -11.63
CA VAL A 103 1.57 3.13 -10.87
C VAL A 103 2.32 4.46 -11.05
N SER A 104 1.64 5.46 -11.60
CA SER A 104 2.17 6.81 -11.83
C SER A 104 1.38 7.86 -11.05
N GLY A 105 1.77 9.13 -11.12
CA GLY A 105 1.10 10.24 -10.43
C GLY A 105 1.74 10.63 -9.09
N SER A 106 1.13 11.60 -8.40
CA SER A 106 1.66 12.22 -7.17
C SER A 106 0.90 11.86 -5.90
N GLY A 107 -0.03 10.92 -5.96
CA GLY A 107 -0.86 10.50 -4.83
C GLY A 107 -0.09 9.73 -3.75
N SER A 108 -0.83 8.98 -2.92
CA SER A 108 -0.27 8.05 -1.95
C SER A 108 -0.69 6.61 -2.22
N ILE A 109 0.15 5.66 -1.79
CA ILE A 109 -0.17 4.23 -1.74
C ILE A 109 -0.13 3.76 -0.29
N ASP A 110 -1.18 3.08 0.17
CA ASP A 110 -1.19 2.42 1.47
C ASP A 110 -1.39 0.90 1.30
N PHE A 111 -0.52 0.13 1.94
CA PHE A 111 -0.64 -1.33 2.05
C PHE A 111 -1.16 -1.71 3.44
N THR A 112 -2.26 -2.46 3.48
CA THR A 112 -2.94 -2.91 4.70
C THR A 112 -3.61 -4.28 4.48
N GLY A 113 -4.29 -4.81 5.51
CA GLY A 113 -5.11 -6.04 5.42
C GLY A 113 -4.41 -7.32 5.88
N GLY A 114 -3.16 -7.23 6.35
CA GLY A 114 -2.36 -8.33 6.90
C GLY A 114 -1.66 -9.21 5.87
N GLY A 115 -1.91 -9.01 4.58
CA GLY A 115 -1.36 -9.80 3.48
C GLY A 115 0.09 -9.43 3.11
N GLN A 116 0.62 -10.16 2.12
CA GLN A 116 1.94 -9.91 1.54
C GLN A 116 1.79 -9.31 0.14
N ALA A 117 2.11 -8.03 0.01
CA ALA A 117 2.20 -7.36 -1.28
C ALA A 117 3.61 -7.51 -1.86
N GLN A 118 3.72 -8.02 -3.08
CA GLN A 118 4.93 -7.94 -3.89
C GLN A 118 4.75 -6.78 -4.88
N PHE A 119 5.51 -5.70 -4.72
CA PHE A 119 5.38 -4.53 -5.59
C PHE A 119 6.53 -4.49 -6.60
N GLU A 120 6.19 -4.72 -7.87
CA GLU A 120 7.16 -4.80 -8.97
C GLU A 120 7.34 -3.46 -9.70
N GLY A 121 6.41 -2.51 -9.51
CA GLY A 121 6.41 -1.21 -10.16
C GLY A 121 7.35 -0.18 -9.53
N SER A 122 7.37 1.02 -10.13
CA SER A 122 7.98 2.22 -9.56
C SER A 122 6.88 3.24 -9.24
N PHE A 123 6.89 3.84 -8.06
CA PHE A 123 5.99 4.94 -7.70
C PHE A 123 6.82 6.05 -7.02
N ALA A 124 6.49 7.31 -7.32
CA ALA A 124 7.23 8.49 -6.84
C ALA A 124 6.48 9.26 -5.73
N GLY A 125 5.21 8.93 -5.47
CA GLY A 125 4.43 9.49 -4.37
C GLY A 125 4.69 8.78 -3.04
N SER A 126 4.09 9.24 -1.96
CA SER A 126 4.28 8.66 -0.61
C SER A 126 3.75 7.22 -0.54
N THR A 127 4.47 6.33 0.17
CA THR A 127 4.01 4.95 0.39
C THR A 127 4.02 4.61 1.88
N SER A 128 2.89 4.11 2.39
CA SER A 128 2.77 3.62 3.76
C SER A 128 2.56 2.11 3.79
N VAL A 129 3.26 1.42 4.68
CA VAL A 129 2.99 0.03 5.04
C VAL A 129 2.40 0.05 6.45
N ILE A 130 1.09 -0.18 6.55
CA ILE A 130 0.31 -0.03 7.78
C ILE A 130 0.23 -1.38 8.47
N ASP A 131 -0.54 -2.30 7.91
CA ASP A 131 -0.70 -3.67 8.39
C ASP A 131 -0.53 -4.62 7.20
N ALA A 132 0.69 -4.75 6.70
CA ALA A 132 1.00 -5.63 5.58
C ALA A 132 2.49 -5.98 5.58
N GLN A 133 2.85 -7.07 4.89
CA GLN A 133 4.22 -7.30 4.46
C GLN A 133 4.38 -6.73 3.05
N LEU A 134 5.36 -5.84 2.85
CA LEU A 134 5.73 -5.36 1.51
C LEU A 134 7.06 -5.99 1.09
N VAL A 135 7.05 -6.71 -0.02
CA VAL A 135 8.21 -7.28 -0.71
C VAL A 135 8.54 -6.39 -1.91
N LEU A 136 9.81 -6.00 -2.04
CA LEU A 136 10.33 -5.21 -3.15
C LEU A 136 11.39 -6.04 -3.88
N ASP A 137 11.01 -6.70 -4.97
CA ASP A 137 11.92 -7.48 -5.81
C ASP A 137 11.87 -6.98 -7.27
N GLY A 138 12.38 -5.77 -7.47
CA GLY A 138 12.42 -5.11 -8.78
C GLY A 138 13.19 -3.79 -8.73
N THR A 139 12.88 -2.84 -9.62
CA THR A 139 13.43 -1.46 -9.52
C THR A 139 12.98 -0.73 -8.25
N GLY A 140 11.93 -1.24 -7.60
CA GLY A 140 11.44 -0.80 -6.30
C GLY A 140 10.80 0.59 -6.29
N LEU A 141 10.54 1.11 -5.08
CA LEU A 141 10.07 2.47 -4.86
C LEU A 141 11.26 3.44 -4.99
N THR A 142 11.27 4.28 -6.03
CA THR A 142 12.37 5.21 -6.31
C THR A 142 11.98 6.64 -5.96
N GLY A 143 12.80 7.33 -5.16
CA GLY A 143 12.57 8.75 -4.82
C GLY A 143 11.42 8.98 -3.83
N THR A 144 10.84 7.91 -3.27
CA THR A 144 9.72 7.95 -2.34
C THR A 144 10.16 7.74 -0.89
N GLN A 145 9.53 8.46 0.03
CA GLN A 145 9.57 8.10 1.45
C GLN A 145 8.66 6.88 1.68
N VAL A 146 9.25 5.75 2.09
CA VAL A 146 8.51 4.58 2.57
C VAL A 146 8.37 4.69 4.08
N SER A 147 7.14 4.85 4.57
CA SER A 147 6.83 4.86 6.00
C SER A 147 6.34 3.47 6.42
N VAL A 148 7.06 2.81 7.34
CA VAL A 148 6.65 1.53 7.93
C VAL A 148 5.98 1.80 9.27
N GLY A 149 4.80 1.22 9.49
CA GLY A 149 3.96 1.50 10.66
C GLY A 149 3.34 2.90 10.63
N GLY A 150 3.00 3.41 9.43
CA GLY A 150 2.46 4.77 9.24
C GLY A 150 1.06 5.00 9.84
N GLY A 151 0.38 3.94 10.29
CA GLY A 151 -0.92 4.06 10.93
C GLY A 151 -0.86 4.66 12.35
N ALA A 152 -1.90 5.39 12.73
CA ALA A 152 -2.00 5.95 14.09
C ALA A 152 -1.90 4.84 15.15
N GLY A 153 -0.90 4.95 16.04
CA GLY A 153 -0.66 4.00 17.12
C GLY A 153 0.08 2.71 16.73
N GLN A 154 0.60 2.61 15.50
CA GLN A 154 1.36 1.46 15.04
C GLN A 154 2.87 1.71 15.18
N THR A 155 3.62 0.67 15.56
CA THR A 155 5.09 0.70 15.57
C THR A 155 5.61 -0.01 14.34
N GLY A 156 6.23 0.73 13.42
CA GLY A 156 6.88 0.14 12.26
C GLY A 156 8.14 -0.63 12.64
N ILE A 157 8.24 -1.89 12.20
CA ILE A 157 9.44 -2.70 12.36
C ILE A 157 10.07 -2.94 10.99
N LEU A 158 11.27 -2.40 10.79
CA LEU A 158 12.15 -2.80 9.70
C LEU A 158 12.97 -4.02 10.16
N GLY A 159 12.46 -5.22 9.87
CA GLY A 159 13.09 -6.50 10.23
C GLY A 159 13.68 -7.25 9.02
N GLY A 160 14.24 -8.43 9.27
CA GLY A 160 14.82 -9.28 8.23
C GLY A 160 16.28 -8.96 7.87
N ASN A 161 16.78 -9.60 6.82
CA ASN A 161 18.12 -9.40 6.26
C ASN A 161 18.02 -8.52 5.01
N GLY A 162 18.55 -7.30 5.08
CA GLY A 162 18.55 -6.36 3.97
C GLY A 162 19.47 -5.17 4.25
N THR A 163 19.77 -4.40 3.21
CA THR A 163 20.56 -3.17 3.30
C THR A 163 19.65 -1.95 3.24
N ILE A 164 19.75 -1.06 4.23
CA ILE A 164 19.22 0.31 4.12
C ILE A 164 20.35 1.16 3.53
N ALA A 165 20.16 1.70 2.32
CA ALA A 165 21.23 2.34 1.56
C ALA A 165 21.82 3.58 2.25
N SER A 166 20.98 4.48 2.74
CA SER A 166 21.41 5.64 3.52
C SER A 166 20.32 6.14 4.46
N LEU A 167 20.74 6.73 5.59
CA LEU A 167 19.87 7.53 6.45
C LEU A 167 20.32 8.98 6.27
N PRO A 168 19.51 9.87 5.67
CA PRO A 168 19.91 11.27 5.51
C PRO A 168 20.14 11.88 6.89
N SER A 169 21.40 12.28 7.16
CA SER A 169 21.74 13.02 8.37
C SER A 169 21.21 14.44 8.26
N CYS A 170 20.32 14.84 9.17
CA CYS A 170 19.89 16.22 9.27
C CYS A 170 21.09 17.10 9.69
N PRO A 171 21.46 18.16 8.95
CA PRO A 171 22.53 19.05 9.38
C PRO A 171 22.06 19.82 10.62
N GLY A 172 22.70 19.60 11.76
CA GLY A 172 22.53 20.42 12.96
C GLY A 172 22.10 19.69 14.21
N HIS A 173 21.34 18.59 14.14
CA HIS A 173 21.04 17.75 15.30
C HIS A 173 20.78 16.32 14.84
N CYS A 174 21.60 15.38 15.31
CA CYS A 174 21.16 13.99 15.41
C CYS A 174 19.99 13.99 16.40
N CYS A 175 18.75 13.91 15.93
CA CYS A 175 17.69 13.43 16.81
C CYS A 175 18.16 12.05 17.29
N ALA A 176 18.33 11.91 18.60
CA ALA A 176 18.80 10.70 19.25
C ALA A 176 17.79 9.56 19.06
N GLY A 177 17.77 8.94 17.87
CA GLY A 177 17.25 7.61 17.65
C GLY A 177 18.33 6.63 18.07
N GLN A 178 18.34 6.25 19.36
CA GLN A 178 19.28 5.28 19.89
C GLN A 178 19.10 3.92 19.18
N PHE A 179 20.02 3.56 18.29
CA PHE A 179 20.31 2.14 18.02
C PHE A 179 20.90 1.55 19.31
N HIS A 180 20.04 1.02 20.18
CA HIS A 180 20.50 0.22 21.31
C HIS A 180 20.99 -1.13 20.78
N ARG A 181 22.29 -1.24 20.57
CA ARG A 181 22.93 -2.56 20.45
C ARG A 181 22.77 -3.25 21.81
N HIS A 182 21.79 -4.14 21.94
CA HIS A 182 21.56 -4.88 23.17
C HIS A 182 22.68 -5.91 23.35
N HIS A 183 23.83 -5.48 23.88
CA HIS A 183 24.86 -6.40 24.33
C HIS A 183 24.29 -7.17 25.52
N GLN A 184 23.84 -8.42 25.30
CA GLN A 184 23.58 -9.33 26.40
C GLN A 184 24.91 -9.54 27.14
N ARG A 185 25.11 -8.85 28.27
CA ARG A 185 26.22 -9.12 29.17
C ARG A 185 25.94 -10.46 29.83
N GLY A 186 26.63 -11.51 29.36
CA GLY A 186 26.65 -12.79 30.03
C GLY A 186 27.08 -12.60 31.50
N ARG A 187 26.21 -13.02 32.43
CA ARG A 187 26.56 -13.14 33.85
C ARG A 187 27.60 -14.26 33.99
N ALA A 188 28.87 -13.90 34.17
CA ALA A 188 29.86 -14.83 34.68
C ALA A 188 29.50 -15.20 36.13
N GLY A 189 29.15 -16.46 36.34
CA GLY A 189 28.79 -17.02 37.64
C GLY A 189 29.96 -17.05 38.61
N VAL A 190 29.63 -16.89 39.89
CA VAL A 190 30.50 -17.04 41.05
C VAL A 190 30.93 -18.51 41.19
N LEU A 191 32.22 -18.77 41.39
CA LEU A 191 32.72 -20.01 41.98
C LEU A 191 33.72 -19.69 43.10
N ARG A 192 33.33 -20.06 44.32
CA ARG A 192 34.11 -19.96 45.56
C ARG A 192 35.19 -21.04 45.58
N GLY A 193 36.39 -20.71 46.03
CA GLY A 193 37.43 -21.69 46.37
C GLY A 193 38.45 -21.13 47.37
N ARG A 194 38.31 -21.50 48.64
CA ARG A 194 39.23 -21.22 49.75
C ARG A 194 40.18 -22.42 49.85
N LEU A 195 41.50 -22.22 49.90
CA LEU A 195 42.38 -23.18 50.59
C LEU A 195 43.64 -22.50 51.12
N ARG A 196 43.86 -22.67 52.42
CA ARG A 196 45.07 -22.29 53.16
C ARG A 196 46.19 -23.30 52.86
N LEU A 197 47.43 -22.82 52.81
CA LEU A 197 48.52 -23.24 53.69
C LEU A 197 49.52 -22.09 53.76
#